data_AF-A0A973MJ24-F1
#
_entry.id   AF-A0A973MJ24-F1
#
_cell.length_a   1.000
_cell.length_b   1.000
_cell.length_c   1.000
_cell.angle_alpha   90.00
_cell.angle_beta   90.00
_cell.angle_gamma   90.00
#
_symmetry.space_group_name_H-M   'P 1'
#
loop_
_entity.id
_entity.type
_entity.pdbx_description
1 polymer ?
#
loop_
_entity_poly.entity_id
_entity_poly.type
_entity_poly.pdbx_seq_one_letter_code
_entity_poly.pdbx_strand_id
1 'polypeptide(L)'
;MTPLLLTDIERAVRSSWSAETCTPEFRSRWSPDNPAQDQCGATAMVLNDLLGGELIRGEVHVNGERVDYHWWNRLGMGLEIDLTREQFGSEETVTGGVVIPRPPVTDWRRLREEYELLRDRVMEKLNRQQTRIPADTSCQPT
;
A
#
# COMPACT_ATOMS: atom_id res chain seq x y z
N MET A 1 20.71 -4.83 -10.91
CA MET A 1 19.27 -4.92 -10.63
C MET A 1 18.57 -3.86 -11.45
N THR A 2 17.57 -4.22 -12.24
CA THR A 2 16.75 -3.24 -12.97
C THR A 2 15.93 -2.45 -11.95
N PRO A 3 15.95 -1.10 -11.98
CA PRO A 3 15.16 -0.31 -11.05
C PRO A 3 13.67 -0.60 -11.25
N LEU A 4 12.92 -0.73 -10.14
CA LEU A 4 11.46 -0.83 -10.18
C LEU A 4 10.86 0.56 -10.40
N LEU A 5 9.87 0.67 -11.28
CA LEU A 5 9.09 1.89 -11.41
C LEU A 5 7.98 1.94 -10.35
N LEU A 6 7.55 3.14 -9.96
CA LEU A 6 6.41 3.28 -9.05
C LEU A 6 5.14 2.63 -9.63
N THR A 7 4.98 2.65 -10.96
CA THR A 7 3.88 1.98 -11.68
C THR A 7 3.95 0.45 -11.58
N ASP A 8 5.15 -0.14 -11.46
CA ASP A 8 5.31 -1.58 -11.24
C ASP A 8 4.85 -1.97 -9.83
N ILE A 9 5.23 -1.16 -8.84
CA ILE A 9 4.83 -1.31 -7.44
C ILE A 9 3.31 -1.16 -7.31
N GLU A 10 2.74 -0.08 -7.86
CA GLU A 10 1.30 0.15 -7.84
C GLU A 10 0.52 -1.01 -8.43
N ARG A 11 0.92 -1.47 -9.62
CA ARG A 11 0.28 -2.62 -10.29
C ARG A 11 0.41 -3.91 -9.50
N ALA A 12 1.56 -4.14 -8.87
CA ALA A 12 1.78 -5.30 -8.02
C ALA A 12 0.86 -5.27 -6.79
N VAL A 13 0.79 -4.13 -6.10
CA VAL A 13 -0.10 -3.92 -4.94
C VAL A 13 -1.57 -4.10 -5.31
N ARG A 14 -2.06 -3.36 -6.31
CA ARG A 14 -3.48 -3.39 -6.73
C ARG A 14 -3.92 -4.79 -7.13
N SER A 15 -3.08 -5.54 -7.85
CA SER A 15 -3.40 -6.91 -8.28
C SER A 15 -3.18 -7.98 -7.19
N SER A 16 -2.75 -7.57 -5.99
CA SER A 16 -2.58 -8.46 -4.82
C SER A 16 -3.70 -8.31 -3.80
N TRP A 17 -4.47 -7.22 -3.86
CA TRP A 17 -5.62 -7.01 -2.99
C TRP A 17 -6.69 -8.07 -3.20
N SER A 18 -7.22 -8.54 -2.08
CA SER A 18 -8.46 -9.31 -2.00
C SER A 18 -9.14 -9.03 -0.66
N ALA A 19 -10.31 -9.61 -0.45
CA ALA A 19 -10.95 -9.61 0.87
C ALA A 19 -10.01 -10.15 1.98
N GLU A 20 -9.09 -11.07 1.66
CA GLU A 20 -8.16 -11.66 2.64
C GLU A 20 -7.05 -10.71 3.09
N THR A 21 -6.71 -9.69 2.28
CA THR A 21 -5.73 -8.67 2.65
C THR A 21 -6.37 -7.45 3.30
N CYS A 22 -7.71 -7.42 3.38
CA CYS A 22 -8.44 -6.39 4.12
C CYS A 22 -8.35 -6.65 5.61
N THR A 23 -8.55 -5.58 6.36
CA THR A 23 -8.84 -5.63 7.79
C THR A 23 -9.86 -6.74 8.13
N PRO A 24 -9.54 -7.69 9.04
CA PRO A 24 -10.35 -8.89 9.30
C PRO A 24 -11.83 -8.62 9.57
N GLU A 25 -12.13 -7.55 10.31
CA GLU A 25 -13.49 -7.21 10.70
C GLU A 25 -14.34 -6.69 9.53
N PHE A 26 -13.70 -6.33 8.42
CA PHE A 26 -14.33 -5.66 7.27
C PHE A 26 -14.19 -6.42 5.96
N ARG A 27 -13.68 -7.66 5.96
CA ARG A 27 -13.53 -8.48 4.75
C ARG A 27 -14.84 -8.65 3.95
N SER A 28 -15.99 -8.63 4.63
CA SER A 28 -17.31 -8.72 3.99
C SER A 28 -17.72 -7.46 3.22
N ARG A 29 -17.05 -6.33 3.43
CA ARG A 29 -17.29 -5.07 2.72
C ARG A 29 -16.52 -4.99 1.40
N TRP A 30 -15.38 -5.69 1.32
CA TRP A 30 -14.54 -5.69 0.14
C TRP A 30 -15.31 -6.14 -1.10
N SER A 31 -15.14 -5.39 -2.19
CA SER A 31 -15.73 -5.70 -3.49
C SER A 31 -14.74 -5.40 -4.62
N PRO A 32 -14.90 -6.04 -5.79
CA PRO A 32 -14.13 -5.68 -6.98
C PRO A 32 -14.33 -4.24 -7.44
N ASP A 33 -15.46 -3.62 -7.09
CA ASP A 33 -15.80 -2.24 -7.45
C ASP A 33 -15.08 -1.21 -6.56
N ASN A 34 -14.71 -1.60 -5.32
CA ASN A 34 -13.88 -0.81 -4.42
C ASN A 34 -12.79 -1.70 -3.77
N PRO A 35 -11.75 -2.10 -4.53
CA PRO A 35 -10.76 -3.06 -4.06
C PRO A 35 -9.80 -2.48 -3.01
N ALA A 36 -9.73 -1.15 -2.89
CA ALA A 36 -8.91 -0.43 -1.93
C ALA A 36 -9.52 -0.37 -0.52
N GLN A 37 -10.82 -0.67 -0.38
CA GLN A 37 -11.54 -0.62 0.88
C GLN A 37 -10.86 -1.48 1.95
N ASP A 38 -10.58 -0.87 3.10
CA ASP A 38 -9.98 -1.53 4.26
C ASP A 38 -8.58 -2.13 4.02
N GLN A 39 -7.86 -1.64 3.00
CA GLN A 39 -6.49 -2.04 2.65
C GLN A 39 -5.40 -1.08 3.18
N CYS A 40 -5.76 0.10 3.71
CA CYS A 40 -4.81 1.21 3.95
C CYS A 40 -3.65 0.83 4.87
N GLY A 41 -3.93 0.18 6.00
CA GLY A 41 -2.90 -0.20 6.97
C GLY A 41 -1.87 -1.14 6.35
N ALA A 42 -2.31 -2.31 5.85
CA ALA A 42 -1.43 -3.30 5.24
C ALA A 42 -0.66 -2.72 4.04
N THR A 43 -1.33 -1.96 3.18
CA THR A 43 -0.72 -1.33 2.00
C THR A 43 0.34 -0.31 2.39
N ALA A 44 0.06 0.58 3.35
CA ALA A 44 1.01 1.57 3.81
C ALA A 44 2.27 0.90 4.38
N MET A 45 2.11 -0.19 5.13
CA MET A 45 3.24 -0.96 5.66
C MET A 45 4.10 -1.59 4.55
N VAL A 46 3.48 -2.23 3.55
CA VAL A 46 4.21 -2.82 2.41
C VAL A 46 4.96 -1.74 1.61
N LEU A 47 4.32 -0.61 1.33
CA LEU A 47 4.97 0.49 0.63
C LEU A 47 6.13 1.08 1.43
N ASN A 48 6.01 1.16 2.76
CA ASN A 48 7.10 1.64 3.61
C ASN A 48 8.32 0.70 3.56
N ASP A 49 8.10 -0.61 3.50
CA ASP A 49 9.22 -1.57 3.39
C ASP A 49 9.90 -1.50 2.01
N LEU A 50 9.16 -1.16 0.94
CA LEU A 50 9.68 -1.05 -0.42
C LEU A 50 10.35 0.30 -0.71
N LEU A 51 9.81 1.40 -0.17
CA LEU A 51 10.17 2.77 -0.54
C LEU A 51 10.84 3.54 0.60
N GLY A 52 10.75 3.04 1.83
CA GLY A 52 11.11 3.78 3.03
C GLY A 52 10.17 4.96 3.28
N GLY A 53 10.72 6.03 3.87
CA GLY A 53 9.99 7.25 4.20
C GLY A 53 9.19 7.16 5.49
N GLU A 54 8.29 8.13 5.66
CA GLU A 54 7.47 8.29 6.85
C GLU A 54 6.13 7.58 6.68
N LEU A 55 5.72 6.79 7.68
CA LEU A 55 4.34 6.35 7.80
C LEU A 55 3.50 7.47 8.38
N ILE A 56 2.43 7.82 7.69
CA ILE A 56 1.50 8.87 8.11
C ILE A 56 0.19 8.23 8.52
N ARG A 57 -0.40 8.72 9.60
CA ARG A 57 -1.76 8.38 10.02
C ARG A 57 -2.62 9.63 10.14
N GLY A 58 -3.72 9.66 9.40
CA GLY A 58 -4.75 10.69 9.46
C GLY A 58 -6.06 10.13 10.01
N GLU A 59 -7.01 11.00 10.28
CA GLU A 59 -8.34 10.66 10.77
C GLU A 59 -9.35 10.66 9.64
N VAL A 60 -10.21 9.65 9.57
CA VAL A 60 -11.35 9.61 8.64
C VAL A 60 -12.58 10.15 9.35
N HIS A 61 -13.23 11.14 8.76
CA HIS A 61 -14.42 11.79 9.30
C HIS A 61 -15.62 11.62 8.36
N VAL A 62 -16.80 11.38 8.93
CA VAL A 62 -18.09 11.38 8.22
C VAL A 62 -19.01 12.34 8.97
N ASN A 63 -19.61 13.30 8.27
CA ASN A 63 -20.46 14.34 8.87
C ASN A 63 -19.80 15.09 10.05
N GLY A 64 -18.47 15.26 10.00
CA GLY A 64 -17.70 15.94 11.05
C GLY A 64 -17.34 15.07 12.28
N GLU A 65 -17.72 13.80 12.28
CA GLU A 65 -17.35 12.85 13.34
C GLU A 65 -16.25 11.90 12.88
N ARG A 66 -15.21 11.72 13.71
CA ARG A 66 -14.13 10.77 13.43
C ARG A 66 -14.63 9.33 13.55
N VAL A 67 -14.58 8.58 12.44
CA VAL A 67 -15.03 7.19 12.35
C VAL A 67 -13.88 6.18 12.29
N ASP A 68 -12.72 6.56 11.74
CA ASP A 68 -11.57 5.66 11.61
C ASP A 68 -10.24 6.41 11.48
N TYR A 69 -9.15 5.67 11.22
CA TYR A 69 -7.85 6.17 10.82
C TYR A 69 -7.47 5.69 9.43
N HIS A 70 -6.83 6.57 8.66
CA HIS A 70 -6.27 6.26 7.35
C HIS A 70 -4.74 6.31 7.39
N TRP A 71 -4.09 5.46 6.61
CA TRP A 71 -2.64 5.33 6.58
C TRP A 71 -2.08 5.47 5.18
N TRP A 72 -1.00 6.24 5.04
CA TRP A 72 -0.27 6.43 3.78
C TRP A 72 1.22 6.67 4.05
N ASN A 73 2.01 6.83 3.00
CA ASN A 73 3.45 7.11 3.11
C ASN A 73 3.77 8.52 2.63
N ARG A 74 4.79 9.13 3.24
CA ARG A 74 5.40 10.37 2.76
C ARG A 74 6.89 10.17 2.54
N LEU A 75 7.36 10.48 1.33
CA LEU A 75 8.73 10.28 0.89
C LEU A 75 9.46 11.62 0.74
N GLY A 76 10.75 11.64 1.11
CA GLY A 76 11.68 12.74 0.81
C GLY A 76 11.11 14.14 1.07
N MET A 77 11.07 14.97 0.01
CA MET A 77 10.61 16.37 0.05
C MET A 77 9.09 16.54 0.24
N GLY A 78 8.40 15.56 0.84
CA GLY A 78 6.97 15.61 1.13
C GLY A 78 6.07 14.99 0.07
N LEU A 79 6.60 14.13 -0.81
CA LEU A 79 5.79 13.40 -1.79
C LEU A 79 4.92 12.36 -1.07
N GLU A 80 3.61 12.52 -1.12
CA GLU A 80 2.67 11.57 -0.52
C GLU A 80 2.31 10.44 -1.49
N ILE A 81 2.40 9.20 -1.01
CA ILE A 81 2.00 8.00 -1.72
C ILE A 81 0.86 7.33 -0.95
N ASP A 82 -0.35 7.44 -1.50
CA ASP A 82 -1.57 6.84 -0.97
C ASP A 82 -2.29 6.09 -2.08
N LEU A 83 -1.97 4.80 -2.23
CA LEU A 83 -2.64 3.94 -3.21
C LEU A 83 -4.06 3.56 -2.81
N THR A 84 -4.48 3.90 -1.59
CA THR A 84 -5.77 3.51 -1.03
C THR A 84 -6.70 4.70 -0.84
N ARG A 85 -6.37 5.85 -1.45
CA ARG A 85 -7.16 7.07 -1.32
C ARG A 85 -8.56 6.91 -1.91
N GLU A 86 -8.66 6.17 -3.02
CA GLU A 86 -9.94 5.97 -3.71
C GLU A 86 -10.95 5.11 -2.94
N GLN A 87 -10.57 4.55 -1.78
CA GLN A 87 -11.52 3.78 -0.97
C GLN A 87 -12.66 4.64 -0.42
N PHE A 88 -12.43 5.95 -0.28
CA PHE A 88 -13.33 6.88 0.40
C PHE A 88 -14.33 7.51 -0.58
N GLY A 89 -15.59 7.57 -0.15
CA GLY A 89 -16.65 8.28 -0.83
C GLY A 89 -16.56 9.81 -0.66
N SER A 90 -17.50 10.53 -1.27
CA SER A 90 -17.60 11.99 -1.17
C SER A 90 -17.92 12.52 0.23
N GLU A 91 -18.54 11.67 1.05
CA GLU A 91 -18.98 11.91 2.41
C GLU A 91 -17.88 11.68 3.45
N GLU A 92 -16.78 11.04 3.05
CA GLU A 92 -15.64 10.71 3.90
C GLU A 92 -14.50 11.69 3.65
N THR A 93 -14.03 12.33 4.72
CA THR A 93 -12.89 13.26 4.66
C THR A 93 -11.76 12.73 5.52
N VAL A 94 -10.60 12.50 4.91
CA VAL A 94 -9.36 12.26 5.66
C VAL A 94 -8.72 13.59 6.04
N THR A 95 -8.43 13.78 7.31
CA THR A 95 -7.84 15.00 7.86
C THR A 95 -6.63 14.72 8.74
N GLY A 96 -5.83 15.75 8.99
CA GLY A 96 -4.62 15.65 9.78
C GLY A 96 -3.50 14.88 9.06
N GLY A 97 -2.73 14.10 9.82
CA GLY A 97 -1.55 13.40 9.32
C GLY A 97 -0.39 13.53 10.29
N VAL A 98 -0.29 12.60 11.24
CA VAL A 98 0.85 12.52 12.16
C VAL A 98 1.82 11.45 11.67
N VAL A 99 3.11 11.72 11.82
CA VAL A 99 4.16 10.73 11.55
C VAL A 99 4.11 9.66 12.64
N ILE A 100 3.97 8.42 12.23
CA ILE A 100 4.00 7.25 13.11
C ILE A 100 5.32 6.50 12.87
N PRO A 101 6.16 6.31 13.90
CA PRO A 101 7.33 5.45 13.77
C PRO A 101 6.92 4.04 13.36
N ARG A 102 7.64 3.45 12.40
CA ARG A 102 7.42 2.05 11.95
C ARG A 102 7.57 1.11 13.16
N PRO A 103 6.49 0.47 13.64
CA PRO A 103 6.59 -0.43 14.78
C PRO A 103 7.23 -1.75 14.34
N PRO A 104 8.09 -2.38 15.16
CA PRO A 104 8.59 -3.72 14.90
C PRO A 104 7.44 -4.69 14.65
N VAL A 105 7.58 -5.55 13.63
CA VAL A 105 6.54 -6.52 13.27
C VAL A 105 6.14 -7.37 14.47
N THR A 106 7.05 -7.70 15.39
CA THR A 106 6.76 -8.44 16.64
C THR A 106 5.69 -7.80 17.53
N ASP A 107 5.50 -6.48 17.44
CA ASP A 107 4.63 -5.73 18.34
C ASP A 107 3.20 -5.61 17.80
N TRP A 108 2.97 -6.08 16.57
CA TRP A 108 1.69 -5.91 15.90
C TRP A 108 0.65 -6.86 16.47
N ARG A 109 -0.45 -6.29 16.94
CA ARG A 109 -1.62 -7.01 17.46
C ARG A 109 -2.74 -7.16 16.44
N ARG A 110 -2.67 -6.43 15.32
CA ARG A 110 -3.67 -6.36 14.26
C ARG A 110 -2.96 -6.28 12.90
N LEU A 111 -3.61 -6.76 11.85
CA LEU A 111 -3.18 -6.66 10.45
C LEU A 111 -1.88 -7.39 10.10
N ARG A 112 -1.36 -8.26 10.98
CA ARG A 112 -0.10 -8.98 10.71
C ARG A 112 -0.25 -9.92 9.52
N GLU A 113 -1.24 -10.80 9.57
CA GLU A 113 -1.46 -11.83 8.55
C GLU A 113 -1.83 -11.20 7.21
N GLU A 114 -2.65 -10.15 7.22
CA GLU A 114 -3.06 -9.38 6.05
C GLU A 114 -1.85 -8.72 5.37
N TYR A 115 -0.98 -8.09 6.18
CA TYR A 115 0.25 -7.48 5.70
C TYR A 115 1.22 -8.53 5.14
N GLU A 116 1.43 -9.64 5.84
CA GLU A 116 2.33 -10.70 5.38
C GLU A 116 1.84 -11.30 4.05
N LEU A 117 0.54 -11.59 3.95
CA LEU A 117 -0.08 -12.07 2.71
C LEU A 117 0.06 -11.06 1.57
N LEU A 118 -0.24 -9.78 1.83
CA LEU A 118 -0.12 -8.73 0.82
C LEU A 118 1.33 -8.57 0.36
N ARG A 119 2.28 -8.50 1.31
CA ARG A 119 3.72 -8.38 1.05
C ARG A 119 4.18 -9.53 0.16
N ASP A 120 3.85 -10.77 0.53
CA ASP A 120 4.34 -11.95 -0.19
C ASP A 120 3.81 -11.98 -1.62
N ARG A 121 2.52 -11.65 -1.84
CA ARG A 121 1.92 -11.50 -3.18
C ARG A 121 2.57 -10.39 -4.01
N VAL A 122 2.84 -9.24 -3.39
CA VAL A 122 3.51 -8.10 -4.06
C VAL A 122 4.92 -8.48 -4.48
N MET A 123 5.71 -9.05 -3.56
CA MET A 123 7.08 -9.47 -3.85
C MET A 123 7.15 -10.53 -4.94
N GLU A 124 6.24 -11.51 -4.94
CA GLU A 124 6.16 -12.53 -5.98
C GLU A 124 5.89 -11.92 -7.37
N LYS A 125 5.03 -10.89 -7.45
CA LYS A 125 4.73 -10.19 -8.70
C LYS A 125 5.90 -9.33 -9.19
N LEU A 126 6.54 -8.59 -8.30
CA LEU A 126 7.71 -7.77 -8.63
C LEU A 126 8.86 -8.64 -9.14
N ASN A 127 9.14 -9.76 -8.48
CA ASN A 127 10.16 -10.73 -8.91
C ASN A 127 9.85 -11.31 -10.29
N ARG A 128 8.58 -11.64 -10.57
CA ARG A 128 8.14 -12.13 -11.90
C ARG A 128 8.25 -11.09 -13.02
N GLN A 129 8.11 -9.81 -12.70
CA GLN A 129 8.30 -8.75 -13.68
C GLN A 129 9.78 -8.56 -14.01
N GLN A 130 10.65 -8.65 -13.00
CA GLN A 130 12.10 -8.50 -13.19
C GLN A 130 12.73 -9.64 -14.01
N THR A 131 12.19 -10.86 -13.92
CA THR A 131 12.63 -12.00 -14.76
C THR A 131 12.12 -11.95 -16.20
N ARG A 132 11.11 -11.13 -16.49
CA ARG A 132 10.52 -10.99 -17.84
C ARG A 132 11.15 -9.90 -18.69
N ILE A 133 11.97 -9.02 -18.12
CA ILE A 133 12.72 -8.01 -18.88
C ILE A 133 13.99 -8.69 -19.43
N PRO A 134 14.12 -8.95 -20.75
CA PRO A 134 15.37 -9.44 -21.30
C PRO A 134 16.45 -8.37 -21.12
N ALA A 135 17.69 -8.77 -20.87
CA ALA A 135 18.84 -7.88 -20.89
C ALA A 135 19.06 -7.37 -22.32
N ASP A 136 18.40 -6.28 -22.70
CA ASP A 136 18.66 -5.62 -23.97
C ASP A 136 19.85 -4.66 -23.80
N THR A 137 21.06 -5.15 -24.06
CA THR A 137 22.17 -4.29 -24.47
C THR A 137 23.24 -5.10 -25.21
N SER A 138 23.10 -5.17 -26.53
CA SER A 138 24.20 -5.48 -27.45
C SER A 138 24.18 -4.46 -28.59
N CYS A 139 24.69 -3.25 -28.33
CA CYS A 139 25.26 -2.42 -29.39
C CYS A 139 26.74 -2.82 -29.52
N GLN A 140 27.08 -3.59 -30.56
CA GLN A 140 28.46 -3.69 -31.04
C GLN A 140 28.67 -2.68 -32.16
N PRO A 141 29.70 -1.82 -32.08
CA PRO A 141 30.08 -0.97 -33.21
C PRO A 141 30.86 -1.79 -34.25
N THR A 142 30.59 -1.49 -35.52
CA THR A 142 31.29 -1.98 -36.73
C THR A 142 32.67 -1.36 -36.89
#